data_AF-A0A847ZX27-F1
#
_entry.id   AF-A0A847ZX27-F1
#
_cell.length_a   1.000
_cell.length_b   1.000
_cell.length_c   1.000
_cell.angle_alpha   90.00
_cell.angle_beta   90.00
_cell.angle_gamma   90.00
#
_symmetry.space_group_name_H-M   'P 1'
#
loop_
_entity.id
_entity.type
_entity.pdbx_description
1 polymer ?
#
loop_
_entity_poly.entity_id
_entity_poly.type
_entity_poly.pdbx_seq_one_letter_code
_entity_poly.pdbx_strand_id
1 'polypeptide(L)' 'MKTIAWTGRESDYDMIDLTHTLRATIPFWPTHPKFEMQQVSSLDDGKESSYHSVCLSEHSGTHFDAP' A
#
# COMPACT_ATOMS: atom_id res chain seq x y z
N MET A 1 2.90 12.83 12.26
CA MET A 1 4.04 11.92 11.98
C MET A 1 4.35 12.01 10.49
N LYS A 2 5.49 12.61 10.12
CA LYS A 2 6.02 12.56 8.75
C LYS A 2 6.98 11.38 8.71
N THR A 3 6.66 10.36 7.94
CA THR A 3 7.65 9.35 7.55
C THR A 3 7.91 9.56 6.07
N ILE A 4 8.93 10.36 5.77
CA ILE A 4 9.59 10.37 4.47
C ILE A 4 10.79 9.44 4.66
N ALA A 5 10.82 8.30 3.97
CA ALA A 5 11.99 7.43 4.00
C ALA A 5 12.09 6.59 2.72
N TRP A 6 12.41 7.27 1.63
CA TRP A 6 13.39 6.78 0.65
C TRP A 6 14.05 8.01 0.01
N THR A 7 15.33 8.23 0.30
CA THR A 7 16.18 9.20 -0.40
C THR A 7 17.33 8.43 -1.04
N GLY A 8 17.00 7.61 -2.05
CA GLY A 8 18.02 7.05 -2.93
C GLY A 8 18.42 8.11 -3.94
N ARG A 9 19.64 8.64 -3.81
CA ARG A 9 20.22 9.54 -4.81
C ARG A 9 20.80 8.69 -5.94
N GLU A 10 19.99 8.37 -6.95
CA GLU A 10 20.47 7.72 -8.19
C GLU A 10 20.82 8.73 -9.30
N SER A 11 20.57 10.02 -9.11
CA SER A 11 20.90 11.09 -10.08
C SER A 11 21.15 12.44 -9.39
N ASP A 12 21.43 13.51 -10.16
CA ASP A 12 21.47 14.89 -9.67
C ASP A 12 20.10 15.42 -9.17
N TYR A 13 19.06 14.61 -9.21
CA TYR A 13 17.70 14.94 -8.76
C TYR A 13 17.23 14.07 -7.60
N ASP A 14 16.40 14.66 -6.75
CA ASP A 14 15.74 13.99 -5.64
C ASP A 14 14.46 13.27 -6.13
N MET A 15 14.34 12.00 -5.79
CA MET A 15 13.09 11.26 -5.92
C MET A 15 12.29 11.40 -4.62
N ILE A 16 11.06 11.89 -4.72
CA ILE A 16 10.16 12.07 -3.58
C ILE A 16 8.94 11.18 -3.77
N ASP A 17 8.70 10.27 -2.83
CA ASP A 17 7.47 9.46 -2.79
C ASP A 17 6.29 10.30 -2.30
N LEU A 18 5.22 10.34 -3.09
CA LEU A 18 3.96 11.05 -2.80
C LEU A 18 2.82 10.09 -2.44
N THR A 19 3.12 8.83 -2.15
CA THR A 19 2.16 7.76 -1.93
C THR A 19 1.90 7.53 -0.45
N HIS A 20 0.63 7.42 -0.05
CA HIS A 20 0.28 6.95 1.29
C HIS A 20 0.26 5.41 1.33
N THR A 21 0.92 4.82 2.33
CA THR A 21 0.90 3.37 2.55
C THR A 21 -0.52 2.85 2.76
N LEU A 22 -0.92 1.84 1.98
CA LEU A 22 -2.16 1.09 2.20
C LEU A 22 -2.05 0.25 3.49
N ARG A 23 -3.00 0.43 4.39
CA ARG A 23 -3.12 -0.27 5.67
C ARG A 23 -4.59 -0.34 6.06
N ALA A 24 -4.95 -1.28 6.94
CA ALA A 24 -6.34 -1.46 7.37
C ALA A 24 -6.99 -0.21 7.99
N THR A 25 -6.19 0.75 8.47
CA THR A 25 -6.64 2.02 9.05
C THR A 25 -6.69 3.19 8.06
N ILE A 26 -6.43 2.95 6.77
CA ILE A 26 -6.50 4.01 5.76
C ILE A 26 -7.96 4.51 5.67
N PRO A 27 -8.20 5.83 5.61
CA PRO A 27 -9.52 6.35 5.33
C PRO A 27 -10.02 5.82 3.99
N PHE A 28 -11.31 5.52 3.92
CA PHE A 28 -11.99 5.07 2.72
C PHE A 28 -13.32 5.81 2.57
N TRP A 29 -13.82 5.88 1.35
CA TRP A 29 -15.10 6.53 1.11
C TRP A 29 -16.25 5.64 1.62
N PRO A 30 -17.24 6.16 2.38
CA PRO A 30 -18.22 5.32 3.10
C PRO A 30 -19.02 4.32 2.25
N THR A 31 -19.21 4.60 0.95
CA THR A 31 -19.95 3.73 0.02
C THR A 31 -19.06 2.77 -0.77
N HIS A 32 -17.73 2.83 -0.59
CA HIS A 32 -16.76 1.98 -1.30
C HIS A 32 -16.28 0.82 -0.42
N PRO A 33 -15.83 -0.29 -1.04
CA PRO A 33 -15.13 -1.35 -0.33
C PRO A 33 -13.95 -0.81 0.48
N LYS A 34 -13.76 -1.33 1.69
CA LYS A 34 -12.59 -1.04 2.52
C LYS A 34 -11.35 -1.73 1.95
N PHE A 35 -10.17 -1.20 2.28
CA PHE A 35 -8.94 -1.95 2.10
C PHE A 35 -8.88 -3.12 3.08
N GLU A 36 -8.77 -4.34 2.57
CA GLU A 36 -8.59 -5.56 3.35
C GLU A 36 -7.35 -6.32 2.84
N MET A 37 -6.56 -6.83 3.78
CA MET A 37 -5.41 -7.68 3.50
C MET A 37 -5.48 -8.90 4.42
N GLN A 38 -5.49 -10.09 3.84
CA GLN A 38 -5.53 -11.35 4.57
C GLN A 38 -4.28 -12.17 4.25
N GLN A 39 -3.56 -12.61 5.28
CA GLN A 39 -2.43 -13.52 5.12
C GLN A 39 -2.92 -14.86 4.57
N VAL A 40 -2.36 -15.27 3.43
CA VAL A 40 -2.68 -16.57 2.81
C VAL A 40 -1.57 -17.58 3.06
N SER A 41 -0.32 -17.11 3.13
CA SER A 41 0.85 -17.92 3.48
C SER A 41 1.88 -17.06 4.20
N SER A 42 2.67 -17.67 5.10
CA SER A 42 3.79 -17.03 5.78
C SER A 42 4.94 -18.00 6.00
N LEU A 43 6.17 -17.49 5.85
CA LEU A 43 7.39 -18.21 6.22
C LEU A 43 7.43 -18.51 7.72
N ASP A 44 6.83 -17.65 8.56
CA ASP A 44 6.77 -17.84 10.02
C ASP A 44 5.91 -19.07 10.39
N ASP A 45 4.99 -19.45 9.51
CA ASP A 45 4.18 -20.67 9.62
C ASP A 45 4.87 -21.90 8.99
N GLY A 46 6.17 -21.78 8.64
CA GLY A 46 6.95 -22.83 8.00
C GLY A 46 6.60 -23.10 6.53
N LYS A 47 6.00 -22.12 5.83
CA LYS A 47 5.69 -22.22 4.39
C LYS A 47 6.88 -21.78 3.54
N GLU A 48 6.81 -22.02 2.24
CA GLU A 48 7.86 -21.68 1.27
C GLU A 48 7.82 -20.20 0.82
N SER A 49 6.72 -19.49 1.08
CA SER A 49 6.56 -18.08 0.71
C SER A 49 5.58 -17.35 1.63
N SER A 50 5.72 -16.02 1.71
CA SER A 50 4.77 -15.14 2.40
C SER A 50 3.99 -14.31 1.39
N TYR A 51 2.67 -14.40 1.42
CA TYR A 51 1.81 -13.59 0.55
C TYR A 51 0.41 -13.40 1.14
N HIS A 52 -0.25 -12.35 0.67
CA HIS A 52 -1.55 -11.92 1.14
C HIS A 52 -2.53 -11.82 -0.03
N SER A 53 -3.79 -12.13 0.23
CA SER A 53 -4.91 -11.70 -0.61
C SER A 53 -5.25 -10.26 -0.24
N VAL A 54 -5.55 -9.43 -1.24
CA VAL A 54 -5.93 -8.03 -1.05
C VAL A 54 -7.25 -7.72 -1.75
N CYS A 55 -8.09 -6.93 -1.08
CA CYS A 55 -9.31 -6.36 -1.63
C CYS A 55 -9.32 -4.85 -1.37
N LEU A 56 -9.72 -4.06 -2.36
CA LEU A 56 -9.74 -2.61 -2.30
C LEU A 56 -10.67 -2.02 -3.36
N SER A 57 -11.14 -0.80 -3.13
CA SER A 57 -11.69 0.03 -4.20
C SER A 57 -10.57 0.60 -5.07
N GLU A 58 -10.83 0.79 -6.36
CA GLU A 58 -9.94 1.53 -7.29
C GLU A 58 -9.60 2.94 -6.77
N HIS A 59 -10.47 3.54 -5.97
CA HIS A 59 -10.28 4.84 -5.33
C HIS A 59 -9.70 4.76 -3.90
N SER A 60 -8.98 3.69 -3.56
CA SER A 60 -8.36 3.54 -2.24
C SER A 60 -6.94 4.13 -2.20
N GLY A 61 -6.68 5.00 -1.21
CA GLY A 61 -5.35 5.59 -1.01
C GLY A 61 -4.96 6.58 -2.12
N THR A 62 -3.65 6.77 -2.31
CA THR A 62 -3.15 7.55 -3.45
C THR A 62 -3.40 6.76 -4.74
N HIS A 63 -4.26 7.27 -5.62
CA HIS A 63 -4.75 6.57 -6.80
C HIS A 63 -4.76 7.48 -8.04
N PHE A 64 -5.14 6.89 -9.18
CA PHE A 64 -5.27 7.57 -10.46
C PHE A 64 -6.63 7.27 -11.08
N ASP A 65 -7.36 8.32 -11.46
CA ASP A 65 -8.68 8.19 -12.08
C ASP A 65 -8.55 8.11 -13.61
N ALA A 66 -9.30 7.19 -14.22
CA ALA A 66 -9.51 7.16 -15.67
C ALA A 66 -10.75 7.99 -16.07
N PRO A 67 -10.82 8.50 -17.32
CA PRO A 67 -12.02 9.16 -17.86
C PRO A 67 -13.24 8.25 -17.98
#